data_AF-A0AAF0ZCX5-F1
#
_entry.id   AF-A0AAF0ZCX5-F1
#
_cell.length_a   1.000
_cell.length_b   1.000
_cell.length_c   1.000
_cell.angle_alpha   90.00
_cell.angle_beta   90.00
_cell.angle_gamma   90.00
#
_symmetry.space_group_name_H-M   'P 1'
#
loop_
_entity.id
_entity.type
_entity.pdbx_description
1 polymer ?
#
loop_
_entity_poly.entity_id
_entity_poly.type
_entity_poly.pdbx_seq_one_letter_code
_entity_poly.pdbx_strand_id
1 'polypeptide(L)'
;MNELLNNNGEEQNLTRDERVKQLKNMIDTLHIAEDISRNGYLITSSELADLMDINASAVTSRGEEWSWRNWIVSRVRREGNQILWQLERVEKVNE
;
A
#
# COMPACT_ATOMS: atom_id res chain seq x y z
N MET A 1 -4.28 -12.68 34.50
CA MET A 1 -5.09 -11.50 34.86
C MET A 1 -4.10 -10.44 35.32
N ASN A 2 -3.58 -9.50 34.52
CA ASN A 2 -3.80 -9.06 33.13
C ASN A 2 -2.39 -8.86 32.51
N GLU A 3 -2.14 -9.17 31.23
CA GLU A 3 -2.32 -8.22 30.10
C GLU A 3 -2.04 -6.78 30.54
N LEU A 4 -0.91 -6.16 30.21
CA LEU A 4 -0.62 -5.62 28.89
C LEU A 4 0.89 -5.41 28.79
N LEU A 5 1.59 -6.28 28.05
CA LEU A 5 2.91 -5.92 27.53
C LEU A 5 2.67 -4.82 26.50
N ASN A 6 3.02 -3.63 26.95
CA ASN A 6 3.00 -2.35 26.27
C ASN A 6 3.78 -2.42 24.95
N ASN A 7 3.16 -2.93 23.88
CA ASN A 7 3.73 -2.97 22.53
C ASN A 7 3.47 -1.66 21.74
N ASN A 8 3.53 -0.52 22.42
CA ASN A 8 3.63 0.81 21.81
C ASN A 8 4.94 1.52 22.21
N GLY A 9 5.93 0.75 22.67
CA GLY A 9 7.27 1.25 23.01
C GLY A 9 8.15 1.29 21.77
N GLU A 10 8.00 2.33 20.95
CA GLU A 10 9.04 2.97 20.12
C GLU A 10 8.40 4.02 19.18
N GLU A 11 7.63 4.97 19.73
CA GLU A 11 7.69 6.32 19.17
C GLU A 11 9.09 6.85 19.48
N GLN A 12 10.08 6.40 18.71
CA GLN A 12 11.40 6.99 18.73
C GLN A 12 11.19 8.50 18.56
N ASN A 13 11.83 9.30 19.40
CA ASN A 13 11.82 10.77 19.30
C ASN A 13 12.55 11.16 18.01
N LEU A 14 11.90 10.94 16.86
CA LEU A 14 12.40 11.32 15.56
C LEU A 14 12.62 12.83 15.62
N THR A 15 13.76 13.25 15.10
CA THR A 15 14.00 14.67 14.85
C THR A 15 12.94 15.20 13.90
N ARG A 16 12.75 16.53 13.89
CA ARG A 16 11.84 17.16 12.92
C ARG A 16 12.21 16.79 11.49
N ASP A 17 13.49 16.70 11.18
CA ASP A 17 13.98 16.40 9.84
C ASP A 17 13.67 14.97 9.41
N GLU A 18 13.78 14.00 10.33
CA GLU A 18 13.38 12.61 10.07
C GLU A 18 11.88 12.48 9.82
N ARG A 19 11.04 13.16 10.62
CA ARG A 19 9.58 13.19 10.38
C ARG A 19 9.25 13.80 9.02
N VAL A 20 9.89 14.90 8.66
CA VAL A 20 9.68 15.55 7.34
C VAL A 20 10.12 14.62 6.21
N LYS A 21 11.23 13.90 6.37
CA LYS A 21 11.71 12.92 5.38
C LYS A 21 10.72 11.78 5.20
N GLN A 22 10.17 11.22 6.28
CA GLN A 22 9.14 10.18 6.20
C GLN A 22 7.88 10.66 5.48
N LEU A 23 7.43 11.90 5.73
CA LEU A 23 6.30 12.49 5.02
C LEU A 23 6.58 12.66 3.52
N LYS A 24 7.80 13.09 3.14
CA LYS A 24 8.19 13.18 1.73
C LYS A 24 8.16 11.82 1.04
N ASN A 25 8.79 10.81 1.66
CA ASN A 25 8.76 9.45 1.13
C ASN A 25 7.33 8.93 0.98
N MET A 26 6.47 9.17 1.97
CA MET A 26 5.06 8.80 1.94
C MET A 26 4.34 9.48 0.75
N ILE A 27 4.56 10.77 0.53
CA ILE A 27 3.95 11.50 -0.59
C ILE A 27 4.46 10.97 -1.94
N ASP A 28 5.74 10.64 -2.05
CA ASP A 28 6.30 10.05 -3.26
C ASP A 28 5.65 8.69 -3.56
N THR A 29 5.45 7.84 -2.55
CA THR A 29 4.69 6.58 -2.68
C THR A 29 3.26 6.83 -3.19
N LEU A 30 2.57 7.85 -2.67
CA LEU A 30 1.21 8.18 -3.11
C LEU A 30 1.16 8.69 -4.56
N HIS A 31 2.17 9.45 -5.00
CA HIS A 31 2.28 9.87 -6.39
C HIS A 31 2.54 8.68 -7.33
N ILE A 32 3.41 7.74 -6.94
CA ILE A 32 3.65 6.52 -7.72
C ILE A 32 2.36 5.71 -7.86
N ALA A 33 1.59 5.55 -6.77
CA ALA A 33 0.30 4.86 -6.81
C ALA A 33 -0.73 5.56 -7.71
N GLU A 34 -0.79 6.89 -7.66
CA GLU A 34 -1.66 7.69 -8.53
C GLU A 34 -1.26 7.52 -10.01
N ASP A 35 0.03 7.55 -10.33
CA ASP A 35 0.52 7.39 -11.70
C ASP A 35 0.23 5.98 -12.25
N ILE A 36 0.44 4.94 -11.43
CA ILE A 36 0.07 3.56 -11.79
C ILE A 36 -1.43 3.48 -12.09
N SER A 37 -2.26 4.06 -11.22
CA SER A 37 -3.71 4.02 -11.35
C SER A 37 -4.20 4.79 -12.59
N ARG A 38 -3.71 6.02 -12.79
CA ARG A 38 -4.11 6.88 -13.92
C ARG A 38 -3.78 6.30 -15.28
N ASN A 39 -2.64 5.62 -15.38
CA ASN A 39 -2.22 5.00 -16.63
C ASN A 39 -2.78 3.58 -16.81
N GLY A 40 -3.51 3.05 -15.82
CA GLY A 40 -4.04 1.68 -15.86
C GLY A 40 -2.95 0.61 -15.91
N TYR A 41 -1.79 0.87 -15.31
CA TYR A 41 -0.69 -0.09 -15.32
C TYR A 41 -1.02 -1.31 -14.43
N LEU A 42 -0.65 -2.48 -14.94
CA LEU A 42 -0.66 -3.71 -14.16
C LEU A 42 0.68 -3.88 -13.48
N ILE A 43 0.66 -4.16 -12.18
CA ILE A 43 1.87 -4.41 -11.38
C ILE A 43 1.82 -5.79 -10.74
N THR A 44 2.99 -6.39 -10.52
CA THR A 44 3.11 -7.69 -9.89
C THR A 44 2.86 -7.63 -8.38
N SER A 45 2.58 -8.78 -7.75
CA SER A 45 2.47 -8.86 -6.28
C SER A 45 3.70 -8.32 -5.55
N SER A 46 4.91 -8.45 -6.11
CA SER A 46 6.14 -7.95 -5.49
C SER A 46 6.22 -6.43 -5.58
N GLU A 47 5.97 -5.84 -6.75
CA GLU A 47 5.99 -4.37 -6.93
C GLU A 47 4.89 -3.69 -6.10
N LEU A 48 3.70 -4.31 -6.00
CA LEU A 48 2.64 -3.84 -5.13
C LEU A 48 3.04 -3.94 -3.65
N ALA A 49 3.75 -4.98 -3.26
CA ALA A 49 4.25 -5.13 -1.89
C ALA A 49 5.30 -4.07 -1.54
N ASP A 50 6.23 -3.78 -2.47
CA ASP A 50 7.22 -2.71 -2.34
C ASP A 50 6.54 -1.34 -2.23
N LEU A 51 5.50 -1.10 -3.05
CA LEU A 51 4.72 0.14 -3.02
C LEU A 51 3.97 0.32 -1.67
N MET A 52 3.50 -0.78 -1.08
CA MET A 52 2.75 -0.79 0.17
C MET A 52 3.62 -0.88 1.43
N ASP A 53 4.93 -1.12 1.28
CA ASP A 53 5.87 -1.45 2.35
C ASP A 53 5.39 -2.64 3.20
N ILE A 54 5.04 -3.75 2.52
CA ILE A 54 4.63 -5.01 3.15
C ILE A 54 5.29 -6.22 2.47
N ASN A 55 5.11 -7.41 3.04
CA ASN A 55 5.55 -8.65 2.38
C ASN A 55 4.62 -9.04 1.23
N ALA A 56 5.18 -9.56 0.12
CA ALA A 56 4.39 -10.02 -1.04
C ALA A 56 3.37 -11.13 -0.69
N SER A 57 3.65 -11.95 0.32
CA SER A 57 2.70 -12.95 0.82
C SER A 57 1.44 -12.32 1.46
N ALA A 58 1.55 -11.09 1.98
CA ALA A 58 0.42 -10.35 2.54
C ALA A 58 -0.45 -9.72 1.45
N VAL A 59 0.08 -9.50 0.24
CA VAL A 59 -0.71 -9.06 -0.92
C VAL A 59 -1.59 -10.22 -1.41
N THR A 60 -1.00 -11.40 -1.60
CA THR A 60 -1.71 -12.55 -2.18
C THR A 60 -2.78 -13.14 -1.26
N SER A 61 -2.64 -12.98 0.05
CA SER A 61 -3.60 -13.47 1.05
C SER A 61 -4.83 -12.56 1.25
N ARG A 62 -4.81 -11.32 0.77
CA ARG A 62 -5.91 -10.34 0.94
C ARG A 62 -7.16 -10.62 0.10
N GLY A 63 -7.10 -11.59 -0.81
CA GLY A 63 -8.23 -11.98 -1.66
C GLY A 63 -8.10 -11.48 -3.10
N GLU A 64 -9.24 -11.25 -3.76
CA GLU A 64 -9.31 -10.78 -5.15
C GLU A 64 -9.36 -9.26 -5.26
N GLU A 65 -9.97 -8.58 -4.28
CA GLU A 65 -10.11 -7.13 -4.27
C GLU A 65 -10.10 -6.57 -2.85
N TRP A 66 -9.45 -5.42 -2.63
CA TRP A 66 -9.53 -4.68 -1.37
C TRP A 66 -9.23 -3.19 -1.55
N SER A 67 -9.67 -2.39 -0.59
CA SER A 67 -9.30 -0.98 -0.52
C SER A 67 -7.93 -0.78 0.14
N TRP A 68 -7.09 0.04 -0.46
CA TRP A 68 -5.85 0.54 0.10
C TRP A 68 -5.77 2.06 -0.10
N ARG A 69 -5.88 2.81 1.02
CA ARG A 69 -5.91 4.27 1.02
C ARG A 69 -6.98 4.81 0.06
N ASN A 70 -6.57 5.47 -1.02
CA ASN A 70 -7.45 6.09 -2.01
C ASN A 70 -7.75 5.18 -3.21
N TRP A 71 -7.31 3.91 -3.18
CA TRP A 71 -7.41 2.99 -4.32
C TRP A 71 -8.13 1.70 -3.95
N ILE A 72 -8.86 1.16 -4.91
CA ILE A 72 -9.24 -0.25 -4.98
C ILE A 72 -8.11 -0.99 -5.67
N VAL A 73 -7.66 -2.08 -5.07
CA VAL A 73 -6.64 -2.97 -5.60
C VAL A 73 -7.32 -4.26 -6.00
N SER A 74 -7.29 -4.59 -7.29
CA SER A 74 -8.01 -5.76 -7.83
C SER A 74 -7.05 -6.69 -8.55
N ARG A 75 -7.21 -7.99 -8.32
CA ARG A 75 -6.49 -9.06 -9.00
C ARG A 75 -7.04 -9.17 -10.41
N VAL A 76 -6.19 -8.95 -11.42
CA VAL A 76 -6.63 -8.99 -12.82
C VAL A 76 -6.44 -10.38 -13.41
N ARG A 77 -5.21 -10.90 -13.36
CA ARG A 77 -4.87 -12.20 -13.94
C ARG A 77 -3.58 -12.76 -13.37
N ARG A 78 -3.33 -14.03 -13.69
CA ARG A 78 -2.07 -14.70 -13.41
C ARG A 78 -1.30 -14.92 -14.70
N GLU A 79 -0.04 -14.51 -14.73
CA GLU A 79 0.91 -14.74 -15.81
C GLU A 79 2.05 -15.62 -15.29
N GLY A 80 1.99 -16.92 -15.60
CA GLY A 80 2.92 -17.91 -15.04
C GLY A 80 2.85 -17.94 -13.51
N ASN A 81 3.94 -17.56 -12.84
CA ASN A 81 3.97 -17.49 -11.37
C ASN A 81 3.68 -16.08 -10.81
N GLN A 82 3.43 -15.10 -11.66
CA GLN A 82 3.12 -13.73 -11.24
C GLN A 82 1.62 -13.51 -11.25
N ILE A 83 1.13 -12.80 -10.23
CA ILE A 83 -0.23 -12.27 -10.19
C ILE A 83 -0.12 -10.79 -10.50
N LEU A 84 -0.94 -10.34 -11.46
CA LEU A 84 -1.03 -8.95 -11.85
C LEU A 84 -2.21 -8.28 -11.16
N TRP A 85 -1.95 -7.09 -10.65
CA TRP A 85 -2.86 -6.26 -9.89
C TRP A 85 -3.05 -4.92 -10.59
N GLN A 86 -4.25 -4.38 -10.47
CA GLN A 86 -4.59 -3.05 -10.95
C GLN A 86 -5.00 -2.18 -9.77
N LEU A 87 -4.64 -0.89 -9.84
CA LEU A 87 -5.06 0.13 -8.90
C LEU A 87 -6.08 1.04 -9.57
N GLU A 88 -7.24 1.21 -8.96
CA GLU A 88 -8.27 2.14 -9.41
C GLU A 88 -8.59 3.13 -8.31
N ARG A 89 -8.59 4.42 -8.63
CA ARG A 89 -8.88 5.46 -7.64
C ARG A 89 -10.34 5.33 -7.19
N VAL A 90 -10.57 5.27 -5.87
CA VAL A 90 -11.92 5.30 -5.30
C VAL A 90 -12.51 6.66 -5.68
N GLU A 91 -13.51 6.67 -6.56
CA GLU A 91 -14.23 7.91 -6.83
C GLU A 91 -14.90 8.40 -5.55
N LYS A 92 -14.71 9.68 -5.22
CA LYS A 92 -15.57 10.32 -4.24
C LYS A 92 -16.96 10.39 -4.85
N VAL A 93 -17.87 9.56 -4.36
CA VAL A 93 -19.30 9.88 -4.46
C VAL A 93 -19.48 11.16 -3.64
N ASN A 94 -19.40 12.31 -4.31
CA ASN A 94 -19.87 13.55 -3.74
C ASN A 94 -21.41 13.45 -3.72
N GLU A 95 -21.99 13.07 -2.59
CA GLU A 95 -23.39 13.36 -2.28
C GLU A 95 -23.55 14.82 -1.83
#